data_AF-A0A3M9L844-F1
#
_entry.id   AF-A0A3M9L844-F1
#
_cell.length_a   1.000
_cell.length_b   1.000
_cell.length_c   1.000
_cell.angle_alpha   90.00
_cell.angle_beta   90.00
_cell.angle_gamma   90.00
#
_symmetry.space_group_name_H-M   'P 1'
#
loop_
_entity.id
_entity.type
_entity.pdbx_description
1 polymer ?
#
loop_
_entity_poly.entity_id
_entity_poly.type
_entity_poly.pdbx_seq_one_letter_code
_entity_poly.pdbx_strand_id
1 'polypeptide(L)'
;MLNYGYALLEAECLRAINSVGLDAHVGFLHEMNSSKNSLAYDLQELFRFIVDLAVFSLVEKGAMEKEDFIRTETYALRVKPTGARKVTEEVNQWLNKRSQYRNKQHTWSAILLLKTRELAQYLVGKHKTVDFVSPVYEIERQDNMEIRQLILDISYVEWKKLGFSKGTLHYMKQNAKSGKPFTLNKHVQERLNQWAQLVSKVEI
;
A
#
# COMPACT_ATOMS: atom_id res chain seq x y z
N MET A 1 -0.91 9.50 -12.50
CA MET A 1 -0.43 9.23 -11.12
C MET A 1 0.39 7.96 -11.08
N LEU A 2 -0.18 6.79 -11.45
CA LEU A 2 0.54 5.51 -11.49
C LEU A 2 1.87 5.60 -12.25
N ASN A 3 1.87 6.07 -13.51
CA ASN A 3 3.10 6.21 -14.30
C ASN A 3 4.18 7.05 -13.58
N TYR A 4 3.76 8.12 -12.88
CA TYR A 4 4.68 8.97 -12.13
C TYR A 4 5.23 8.24 -10.89
N GLY A 5 4.37 7.54 -10.15
CA GLY A 5 4.80 6.72 -9.01
C GLY A 5 5.71 5.56 -9.40
N TYR A 6 5.44 4.89 -10.52
CA TYR A 6 6.32 3.83 -11.04
C TYR A 6 7.66 4.38 -11.50
N ALA A 7 7.71 5.60 -12.07
CA ALA A 7 8.98 6.25 -12.37
C ALA A 7 9.81 6.55 -11.11
N LEU A 8 9.15 6.92 -9.99
CA LEU A 8 9.83 7.05 -8.70
C LEU A 8 10.34 5.70 -8.19
N LEU A 9 9.55 4.65 -8.29
CA LEU A 9 9.96 3.29 -7.93
C LEU A 9 11.13 2.80 -8.81
N GLU A 10 11.14 3.15 -10.10
CA GLU A 10 12.26 2.86 -11.01
C GLU A 10 13.56 3.46 -10.49
N ALA A 11 13.52 4.73 -10.07
CA ALA A 11 14.67 5.41 -9.51
C ALA A 11 15.18 4.73 -8.23
N GLU A 12 14.28 4.24 -7.37
CA GLU A 12 14.63 3.47 -6.17
C GLU A 12 15.30 2.12 -6.54
N CYS A 13 14.75 1.39 -7.51
CA CYS A 13 15.31 0.14 -8.03
C CYS A 13 16.69 0.36 -8.64
N LEU A 14 16.85 1.37 -9.49
CA LEU A 14 18.14 1.75 -10.08
C LEU A 14 19.19 2.09 -9.02
N ARG A 15 18.80 2.86 -8.00
CA ARG A 15 19.70 3.18 -6.89
C ARG A 15 20.14 1.91 -6.15
N ALA A 16 19.21 0.99 -5.89
CA ALA A 16 19.54 -0.27 -5.20
C ALA A 16 20.44 -1.18 -6.03
N ILE A 17 20.15 -1.34 -7.33
CA ILE A 17 20.98 -2.08 -8.30
C ILE A 17 22.41 -1.54 -8.29
N ASN A 18 22.55 -0.23 -8.46
CA ASN A 18 23.86 0.42 -8.47
C ASN A 18 24.59 0.24 -7.13
N SER A 19 23.87 0.32 -6.00
CA SER A 19 24.44 0.16 -4.65
C SER A 19 25.02 -1.22 -4.38
N VAL A 20 24.60 -2.25 -5.13
CA VAL A 20 25.13 -3.62 -5.00
C VAL A 20 26.05 -4.03 -6.15
N GLY A 21 26.27 -3.14 -7.13
CA GLY A 21 27.16 -3.36 -8.27
C GLY A 21 26.59 -4.26 -9.38
N LEU A 22 25.27 -4.35 -9.51
CA LEU A 22 24.63 -5.04 -10.64
C LEU A 22 24.44 -4.09 -11.84
N ASP A 23 24.36 -4.65 -13.05
CA ASP A 23 24.05 -3.89 -14.27
C ASP A 23 22.53 -3.78 -14.45
N ALA A 24 22.01 -2.54 -14.52
CA ALA A 24 20.59 -2.27 -14.66
C ALA A 24 20.00 -2.75 -16.01
N HIS A 25 20.82 -2.91 -17.05
CA HIS A 25 20.35 -3.28 -18.40
C HIS A 25 20.19 -4.79 -18.58
N VAL A 26 20.74 -5.60 -17.67
CA VAL A 26 20.77 -7.06 -17.76
C VAL A 26 19.72 -7.67 -16.82
N GLY A 27 18.48 -7.74 -17.30
CA GLY A 27 17.37 -8.43 -16.63
C GLY A 27 17.24 -9.90 -17.03
N PHE A 28 16.39 -10.61 -16.30
CA PHE A 28 16.06 -12.03 -16.46
C PHE A 28 14.65 -12.24 -17.03
N LEU A 29 13.68 -11.39 -16.66
CA LEU A 29 12.29 -11.50 -17.10
C LEU A 29 12.00 -10.57 -18.28
N HIS A 30 12.33 -9.29 -18.17
CA HIS A 30 12.14 -8.32 -19.25
C HIS A 30 13.20 -8.46 -20.34
N GLU A 31 12.80 -8.25 -21.59
CA GLU A 31 13.72 -8.29 -22.73
C GLU A 31 14.87 -7.30 -22.55
N MET A 32 16.10 -7.81 -22.63
CA MET A 32 17.32 -7.01 -22.53
C MET A 32 17.47 -6.12 -23.76
N ASN A 33 17.63 -4.82 -23.54
CA ASN A 33 17.96 -3.84 -24.56
C ASN A 33 18.87 -2.79 -23.92
N SER A 34 19.94 -2.40 -24.61
CA SER A 34 20.89 -1.38 -24.14
C SER A 34 20.27 -0.02 -23.83
N SER A 35 19.08 0.28 -24.37
CA SER A 35 18.34 1.51 -24.07
C SER A 35 17.33 1.37 -22.93
N LYS A 36 17.26 0.20 -22.27
CA LYS A 36 16.25 -0.12 -21.25
C LYS A 36 16.89 -0.61 -19.96
N ASN A 37 16.32 -0.22 -18.83
CA ASN A 37 16.72 -0.69 -17.51
C ASN A 37 16.04 -2.04 -17.19
N SER A 38 16.32 -3.08 -17.97
CA SER A 38 15.61 -4.37 -17.88
C SER A 38 15.58 -4.95 -16.45
N LEU A 39 16.71 -4.95 -15.74
CA LEU A 39 16.78 -5.43 -14.36
C LEU A 39 15.99 -4.54 -13.38
N ALA A 40 15.91 -3.23 -13.66
CA ALA A 40 15.09 -2.34 -12.84
C ALA A 40 13.60 -2.70 -12.98
N TYR A 41 13.14 -3.03 -14.19
CA TYR A 41 11.77 -3.49 -14.42
C TYR A 41 11.48 -4.83 -13.75
N ASP A 42 12.43 -5.77 -13.78
CA ASP A 42 12.30 -7.04 -13.05
C ASP A 42 12.14 -6.83 -11.54
N LEU A 43 12.98 -5.97 -10.95
CA LEU A 43 12.89 -5.67 -9.52
C LEU A 43 11.64 -4.86 -9.17
N GLN A 44 11.16 -4.00 -10.07
CA GLN A 44 9.93 -3.25 -9.86
C GLN A 44 8.73 -4.16 -9.62
N GLU A 45 8.64 -5.30 -10.31
CA GLU A 45 7.50 -6.22 -10.15
C GLU A 45 7.30 -6.67 -8.69
N LEU A 46 8.40 -6.81 -7.93
CA LEU A 46 8.36 -7.19 -6.51
C LEU A 46 7.78 -6.09 -5.60
N PHE A 47 7.87 -4.83 -6.01
CA PHE A 47 7.54 -3.67 -5.18
C PHE A 47 6.44 -2.78 -5.79
N ARG A 48 5.89 -3.17 -6.94
CA ARG A 48 4.89 -2.40 -7.68
C ARG A 48 3.66 -2.06 -6.85
N PHE A 49 3.27 -2.99 -5.96
CA PHE A 49 2.17 -2.82 -5.02
C PHE A 49 2.29 -1.58 -4.12
N ILE A 50 3.52 -1.12 -3.82
CA ILE A 50 3.77 0.09 -3.01
C ILE A 50 3.17 1.32 -3.69
N VAL A 51 3.38 1.44 -5.00
CA VAL A 51 2.85 2.56 -5.79
C VAL A 51 1.34 2.44 -5.95
N ASP A 52 0.84 1.22 -6.17
CA ASP A 52 -0.60 0.97 -6.30
C ASP A 52 -1.35 1.40 -5.04
N LEU A 53 -0.85 1.00 -3.87
CA LEU A 53 -1.42 1.37 -2.58
C LEU A 53 -1.25 2.86 -2.25
N ALA A 54 -0.15 3.49 -2.67
CA ALA A 54 0.03 4.94 -2.54
C ALA A 54 -1.00 5.71 -3.38
N VAL A 55 -1.21 5.32 -4.63
CA VAL A 55 -2.21 5.93 -5.50
C VAL A 55 -3.62 5.68 -4.96
N PHE A 56 -3.91 4.47 -4.52
CA PHE A 56 -5.20 4.13 -3.90
C PHE A 56 -5.48 5.02 -2.67
N SER A 57 -4.49 5.17 -1.79
CA SER A 57 -4.55 6.05 -0.62
C SER A 57 -4.86 7.51 -0.98
N LEU A 58 -4.23 8.06 -2.03
CA LEU A 58 -4.51 9.43 -2.49
C LEU A 58 -5.94 9.60 -3.00
N VAL A 59 -6.45 8.59 -3.72
CA VAL A 59 -7.82 8.60 -4.24
C VAL A 59 -8.83 8.48 -3.11
N GLU A 60 -8.65 7.54 -2.18
CA GLU A 60 -9.56 7.35 -1.03
C GLU A 60 -9.60 8.57 -0.10
N LYS A 61 -8.47 9.25 0.09
CA LYS A 61 -8.40 10.49 0.88
C LYS A 61 -9.06 11.68 0.16
N GLY A 62 -9.35 11.57 -1.14
CA GLY A 62 -9.77 12.69 -1.98
C GLY A 62 -8.70 13.79 -2.08
N ALA A 63 -7.42 13.43 -2.00
CA ALA A 63 -6.32 14.39 -1.93
C ALA A 63 -5.99 15.04 -3.28
N MET A 64 -6.45 14.44 -4.38
CA MET A 64 -6.16 14.87 -5.75
C MET A 64 -7.35 15.64 -6.33
N GLU A 65 -7.09 16.82 -6.85
CA GLU A 65 -8.12 17.70 -7.43
C GLU A 65 -7.91 17.86 -8.95
N LYS A 66 -8.89 18.41 -9.68
CA LYS A 66 -8.78 18.58 -11.15
C LYS A 66 -7.63 19.53 -11.49
N GLU A 67 -7.38 20.49 -10.61
CA GLU A 67 -6.38 21.55 -10.69
C GLU A 67 -4.96 20.99 -10.67
N ASP A 68 -4.76 19.79 -10.11
CA ASP A 68 -3.48 19.06 -10.07
C ASP A 68 -3.09 18.43 -11.41
N PHE A 69 -3.93 18.55 -12.44
CA PHE A 69 -3.70 17.98 -13.75
C PHE A 69 -3.76 19.03 -14.86
N ILE A 70 -3.11 18.71 -15.97
CA ILE A 70 -3.20 19.44 -17.25
C ILE A 70 -3.61 18.42 -18.31
N ARG A 71 -4.59 18.80 -19.12
CA ARG A 71 -4.92 18.07 -20.34
C ARG A 71 -4.09 18.64 -21.49
N THR A 72 -3.35 17.79 -22.17
CA THR A 72 -2.57 18.17 -23.35
C THR A 72 -3.49 18.33 -24.57
N GLU A 73 -2.96 18.94 -25.63
CA GLU A 73 -3.65 19.08 -26.92
C GLU A 73 -4.03 17.71 -27.53
N THR A 74 -3.22 16.68 -27.27
CA THR A 74 -3.50 15.28 -27.62
C THR A 74 -4.50 14.58 -26.69
N TYR A 75 -5.16 15.34 -25.82
CA TYR A 75 -6.11 14.85 -24.81
C TYR A 75 -5.53 13.92 -23.74
N ALA A 76 -4.21 13.78 -23.64
CA ALA A 76 -3.55 13.05 -22.56
C ALA A 76 -3.55 13.88 -21.26
N LEU A 77 -3.46 13.20 -20.10
CA LEU A 77 -3.34 13.85 -18.80
C LEU A 77 -1.89 13.86 -18.33
N ARG A 78 -1.42 15.05 -17.92
CA ARG A 78 -0.13 15.23 -17.24
C ARG A 78 -0.36 15.76 -15.83
N VAL A 79 0.41 15.26 -14.88
CA VAL A 79 0.37 15.72 -13.49
C VAL A 79 1.15 17.04 -13.38
N LYS A 80 0.57 18.06 -12.75
CA LYS A 80 1.24 19.34 -12.45
C LYS A 80 2.23 19.19 -11.29
N PRO A 81 3.11 20.17 -11.06
CA PRO A 81 4.00 20.18 -9.89
C PRO A 81 3.29 19.99 -8.54
N THR A 82 2.06 20.52 -8.37
CA THR A 82 1.27 20.35 -7.14
C THR A 82 0.87 18.89 -6.93
N GLY A 83 0.26 18.26 -7.95
CA GLY A 83 -0.10 16.85 -7.93
C GLY A 83 1.11 15.93 -7.82
N ALA A 84 2.20 16.25 -8.52
CA ALA A 84 3.43 15.48 -8.51
C ALA A 84 4.02 15.44 -7.10
N ARG A 85 4.00 16.57 -6.38
CA ARG A 85 4.40 16.65 -4.97
C ARG A 85 3.56 15.72 -4.09
N LYS A 86 2.23 15.77 -4.21
CA LYS A 86 1.31 14.88 -3.47
C LYS A 86 1.60 13.41 -3.73
N VAL A 87 1.82 13.02 -5.00
CA VAL A 87 2.20 11.64 -5.36
C VAL A 87 3.55 11.25 -4.75
N THR A 88 4.56 12.11 -4.87
CA THR A 88 5.89 11.86 -4.28
C THR A 88 5.83 11.68 -2.77
N GLU A 89 5.11 12.56 -2.07
CA GLU A 89 4.95 12.49 -0.61
C GLU A 89 4.30 11.18 -0.17
N GLU A 90 3.20 10.77 -0.83
CA GLU A 90 2.52 9.53 -0.46
C GLU A 90 3.36 8.28 -0.80
N VAL A 91 4.02 8.24 -1.97
CA VAL A 91 4.93 7.14 -2.33
C VAL A 91 6.08 7.04 -1.32
N ASN A 92 6.66 8.17 -0.90
CA ASN A 92 7.70 8.19 0.13
C ASN A 92 7.18 7.73 1.50
N GLN A 93 5.94 8.07 1.88
CA GLN A 93 5.34 7.54 3.10
C GLN A 93 5.23 6.02 3.05
N TRP A 94 4.80 5.45 1.91
CA TRP A 94 4.71 4.01 1.72
C TRP A 94 6.07 3.31 1.73
N LEU A 95 7.08 3.86 1.05
CA LEU A 95 8.45 3.34 1.08
C LEU A 95 9.06 3.35 2.49
N ASN A 96 8.62 4.28 3.35
CA ASN A 96 9.06 4.38 4.74
C ASN A 96 8.22 3.55 5.73
N LYS A 97 7.09 2.95 5.30
CA LYS A 97 6.37 2.00 6.15
C LYS A 97 7.26 0.80 6.47
N ARG A 98 7.11 0.29 7.69
CA ARG A 98 7.90 -0.83 8.19
C ARG A 98 7.18 -2.15 7.97
N SER A 99 7.95 -3.17 7.63
CA SER A 99 7.51 -4.56 7.57
C SER A 99 8.55 -5.44 8.26
N GLN A 100 8.10 -6.55 8.84
CA GLN A 100 8.98 -7.52 9.46
C GLN A 100 9.67 -8.35 8.38
N TYR A 101 10.99 -8.29 8.34
CA TYR A 101 11.80 -9.10 7.44
C TYR A 101 13.00 -9.68 8.22
N ARG A 102 13.19 -11.00 8.16
CA ARG A 102 14.26 -11.72 8.90
C ARG A 102 14.29 -11.37 10.40
N ASN A 103 13.12 -11.40 11.04
CA ASN A 103 12.93 -11.09 12.48
C ASN A 103 13.34 -9.67 12.90
N LYS A 104 13.46 -8.74 11.95
CA LYS A 104 13.76 -7.33 12.20
C LYS A 104 12.77 -6.45 11.46
N GLN A 105 12.54 -5.26 12.00
CA GLN A 105 11.68 -4.26 11.37
C GLN A 105 12.51 -3.43 10.39
N HIS A 106 12.11 -3.43 9.12
CA HIS A 106 12.78 -2.70 8.05
C HIS A 106 11.75 -1.85 7.29
N THR A 107 12.17 -0.69 6.78
CA THR A 107 11.35 0.06 5.83
C THR A 107 11.28 -0.68 4.50
N TRP A 108 10.24 -0.47 3.71
CA TRP A 108 10.14 -1.07 2.37
C TRP A 108 11.31 -0.66 1.45
N SER A 109 11.78 0.59 1.52
CA SER A 109 12.99 1.00 0.79
C SER A 109 14.24 0.21 1.22
N ALA A 110 14.38 -0.10 2.52
CA ALA A 110 15.46 -0.96 3.00
C ALA A 110 15.30 -2.42 2.55
N ILE A 111 14.07 -2.95 2.55
CA ILE A 111 13.77 -4.30 2.06
C ILE A 111 14.11 -4.42 0.57
N LEU A 112 13.80 -3.42 -0.24
CA LEU A 112 14.17 -3.36 -1.66
C LEU A 112 15.68 -3.49 -1.85
N LEU A 113 16.48 -2.74 -1.09
CA LEU A 113 17.94 -2.87 -1.12
C LEU A 113 18.41 -4.26 -0.67
N LEU A 114 17.82 -4.82 0.40
CA LEU A 114 18.17 -6.14 0.90
C LEU A 114 17.88 -7.23 -0.15
N LYS A 115 16.73 -7.16 -0.84
CA LYS A 115 16.37 -8.09 -1.92
C LYS A 115 17.30 -7.99 -3.12
N THR A 116 17.66 -6.78 -3.49
CA THR A 116 18.63 -6.56 -4.56
C THR A 116 20.00 -7.16 -4.19
N ARG A 117 20.42 -7.02 -2.92
CA ARG A 117 21.65 -7.63 -2.41
C ARG A 117 21.60 -9.16 -2.37
N GLU A 118 20.46 -9.73 -2.00
CA GLU A 118 20.25 -11.19 -2.01
C GLU A 118 20.38 -11.75 -3.43
N LEU A 119 19.80 -11.08 -4.44
CA LEU A 119 20.00 -11.43 -5.83
C LEU A 119 21.49 -11.37 -6.22
N ALA A 120 22.20 -10.29 -5.88
CA ALA A 120 23.63 -10.20 -6.17
C ALA A 120 24.45 -11.32 -5.51
N GLN A 121 24.16 -11.67 -4.26
CA GLN A 121 24.81 -12.77 -3.55
C GLN A 121 24.52 -14.13 -4.16
N TYR A 122 23.30 -14.33 -4.67
CA TYR A 122 22.90 -15.53 -5.39
C TYR A 122 23.67 -15.66 -6.71
N LEU A 123 23.77 -14.59 -7.49
CA LEU A 123 24.49 -14.60 -8.78
C LEU A 123 25.99 -14.91 -8.63
N VAL A 124 26.62 -14.49 -7.53
CA VAL A 124 28.03 -14.79 -7.23
C VAL A 124 28.20 -16.15 -6.53
N GLY A 125 27.13 -16.92 -6.34
CA GLY A 125 27.16 -18.25 -5.72
C GLY A 125 27.42 -18.26 -4.21
N LYS A 126 27.38 -17.09 -3.54
CA LYS A 126 27.47 -17.01 -2.07
C LYS A 126 26.23 -17.61 -1.41
N HIS A 127 25.08 -17.50 -2.06
CA HIS A 127 23.80 -18.06 -1.63
C HIS A 127 23.28 -19.03 -2.70
N LYS A 128 22.75 -20.19 -2.30
CA LYS A 128 22.21 -21.19 -3.24
C LYS A 128 20.78 -20.91 -3.72
N THR A 129 20.05 -20.06 -3.01
CA THR A 129 18.66 -19.72 -3.30
C THR A 129 18.44 -18.23 -3.07
N VAL A 130 17.44 -17.69 -3.77
CA VAL A 130 16.92 -16.34 -3.58
C VAL A 130 15.42 -16.42 -3.36
N ASP A 131 14.91 -15.68 -2.38
CA ASP A 131 13.48 -15.57 -2.10
C ASP A 131 13.02 -14.17 -2.50
N PHE A 132 12.04 -14.08 -3.39
CA PHE A 132 11.43 -12.80 -3.79
C PHE A 132 10.02 -12.60 -3.22
N VAL A 133 9.46 -13.61 -2.56
CA VAL A 133 8.08 -13.60 -2.05
C VAL A 133 8.01 -12.91 -0.68
N SER A 134 8.93 -13.23 0.22
CA SER A 134 8.91 -12.66 1.58
C SER A 134 9.61 -11.29 1.63
N PRO A 135 9.13 -10.30 2.40
CA PRO A 135 7.93 -10.34 3.20
C PRO A 135 6.70 -10.05 2.33
N VAL A 136 5.63 -10.79 2.58
CA VAL A 136 4.32 -10.52 1.96
C VAL A 136 3.73 -9.28 2.62
N TYR A 137 3.22 -8.36 1.83
CA TYR A 137 2.40 -7.27 2.35
C TYR A 137 1.00 -7.79 2.65
N GLU A 138 0.62 -7.77 3.94
CA GLU A 138 -0.74 -8.09 4.37
C GLU A 138 -1.59 -6.82 4.41
N ILE A 139 -2.73 -6.84 3.73
CA ILE A 139 -3.69 -5.74 3.75
C ILE A 139 -4.49 -5.83 5.05
N GLU A 140 -4.08 -5.07 6.08
CA GLU A 140 -4.86 -4.88 7.30
C GLU A 140 -5.93 -3.79 7.10
N ARG A 141 -6.95 -4.05 6.28
CA ARG A 141 -8.07 -3.10 6.11
C ARG A 141 -9.15 -3.37 7.18
N GLN A 142 -9.34 -2.40 8.08
CA GLN A 142 -10.34 -2.48 9.15
C GLN A 142 -11.71 -1.89 8.77
N ASP A 143 -11.82 -1.14 7.67
CA ASP A 143 -13.00 -0.35 7.30
C ASP A 143 -13.68 -0.83 6.01
N ASN A 144 -13.96 -2.13 5.91
CA ASN A 144 -14.68 -2.68 4.77
C ASN A 144 -16.18 -2.28 4.77
N MET A 145 -16.88 -2.51 3.66
CA MET A 145 -18.31 -2.17 3.54
C MET A 145 -19.18 -2.89 4.57
N GLU A 146 -18.86 -4.14 4.90
CA GLU A 146 -19.58 -4.92 5.89
C GLU A 146 -19.52 -4.26 7.28
N ILE A 147 -18.32 -3.89 7.74
CA ILE A 147 -18.09 -3.21 9.01
C ILE A 147 -18.78 -1.84 9.02
N ARG A 148 -18.72 -1.09 7.92
CA ARG A 148 -19.45 0.18 7.78
C ARG A 148 -20.94 -0.04 7.97
N GLN A 149 -21.50 -1.04 7.30
CA GLN A 149 -22.92 -1.33 7.38
C GLN A 149 -23.33 -1.79 8.78
N LEU A 150 -22.56 -2.68 9.41
CA LEU A 150 -22.75 -3.10 10.80
C LEU A 150 -22.78 -1.92 11.78
N ILE A 151 -21.85 -0.97 11.63
CA ILE A 151 -21.82 0.26 12.45
C ILE A 151 -23.05 1.14 12.21
N LEU A 152 -23.54 1.21 10.98
CA LEU A 152 -24.71 2.01 10.64
C LEU A 152 -26.00 1.39 11.18
N ASP A 153 -26.12 0.08 11.11
CA ASP A 153 -27.34 -0.66 11.46
C ASP A 153 -27.48 -0.92 12.96
N ILE A 154 -26.37 -1.11 13.68
CA ILE A 154 -26.42 -1.42 15.12
C ILE A 154 -27.18 -0.35 15.90
N SER A 155 -28.12 -0.80 16.73
CA SER A 155 -28.93 0.08 17.58
C SER A 155 -28.11 0.57 18.79
N TYR A 156 -28.55 1.68 19.40
CA TYR A 156 -27.89 2.18 20.61
C TYR A 156 -27.99 1.18 21.78
N VAL A 157 -29.09 0.42 21.86
CA VAL A 157 -29.31 -0.57 22.91
C VAL A 157 -28.30 -1.71 22.80
N GLU A 158 -28.12 -2.26 21.60
CA GLU A 158 -27.15 -3.32 21.33
C GLU A 158 -25.72 -2.83 21.53
N TRP A 159 -25.40 -1.63 21.05
CA TRP A 159 -24.09 -1.02 21.26
C TRP A 159 -23.74 -0.84 22.74
N LYS A 160 -24.73 -0.46 23.56
CA LYS A 160 -24.55 -0.34 25.02
C LYS A 160 -24.33 -1.72 25.66
N LYS A 161 -24.99 -2.78 25.16
CA LYS A 161 -24.74 -4.17 25.60
C LYS A 161 -23.30 -4.63 25.30
N LEU A 162 -22.69 -4.12 24.23
CA LEU A 162 -21.26 -4.32 23.94
C LEU A 162 -20.33 -3.54 24.88
N GLY A 163 -20.86 -2.75 25.83
CA GLY A 163 -20.09 -2.04 26.85
C GLY A 163 -19.48 -0.73 26.38
N PHE A 164 -20.01 -0.12 25.32
CA PHE A 164 -19.51 1.15 24.78
C PHE A 164 -20.50 2.32 24.97
N SER A 165 -19.96 3.54 24.97
CA SER A 165 -20.74 4.76 25.19
C SER A 165 -21.56 5.17 23.95
N LYS A 166 -22.59 6.00 24.16
CA LYS A 166 -23.39 6.59 23.06
C LYS A 166 -22.56 7.49 22.16
N GLY A 167 -21.64 8.25 22.76
CA GLY A 167 -20.74 9.15 22.02
C GLY A 167 -19.83 8.37 21.06
N THR A 168 -19.33 7.21 21.51
CA THR A 168 -18.53 6.33 20.66
C THR A 168 -19.31 5.85 19.43
N LEU A 169 -20.57 5.40 19.59
CA LEU A 169 -21.39 5.00 18.44
C LEU A 169 -21.68 6.17 17.51
N HIS A 170 -22.00 7.34 18.06
CA HIS A 170 -22.27 8.53 17.25
C HIS A 170 -21.08 8.88 16.35
N TYR A 171 -19.88 8.93 16.94
CA TYR A 171 -18.64 9.18 16.20
C TYR A 171 -18.36 8.10 15.15
N MET A 172 -18.54 6.82 15.49
CA MET A 172 -18.37 5.71 14.55
C MET A 172 -19.36 5.78 13.37
N LYS A 173 -20.63 6.09 13.62
CA LYS A 173 -21.63 6.29 12.56
C LYS A 173 -21.28 7.48 11.66
N GLN A 174 -20.75 8.58 12.21
CA GLN A 174 -20.25 9.69 11.39
C GLN A 174 -19.10 9.26 10.48
N ASN A 175 -18.11 8.53 11.01
CA ASN A 175 -16.99 8.02 10.24
C ASN A 175 -17.44 7.06 9.13
N ALA A 176 -18.33 6.11 9.46
CA ALA A 176 -18.88 5.16 8.49
C ALA A 176 -19.62 5.86 7.33
N LYS A 177 -20.41 6.91 7.63
CA LYS A 177 -21.13 7.73 6.62
C LYS A 177 -20.23 8.58 5.75
N SER A 178 -19.07 9.00 6.27
CA SER A 178 -18.21 9.98 5.58
C SER A 178 -17.59 9.47 4.28
N GLY A 179 -17.64 8.15 4.02
CA GLY A 179 -16.95 7.51 2.90
C GLY A 179 -15.41 7.48 3.04
N LYS A 180 -14.84 8.19 4.01
CA LYS A 180 -13.40 8.24 4.27
C LYS A 180 -12.94 7.02 5.08
N PRO A 181 -11.70 6.55 4.90
CA PRO A 181 -11.15 5.49 5.74
C PRO A 181 -11.12 5.86 7.22
N PHE A 182 -11.39 4.89 8.09
CA PHE A 182 -11.29 5.05 9.54
C PHE A 182 -10.72 3.79 10.18
N THR A 183 -10.10 3.93 11.35
CA THR A 183 -9.63 2.78 12.13
C THR A 183 -10.60 2.48 13.25
N LEU A 184 -10.66 1.21 13.63
CA LEU A 184 -11.38 0.77 14.80
C LEU A 184 -10.40 0.52 15.93
N ASN A 185 -10.78 0.95 17.14
CA ASN A 185 -10.07 0.50 18.32
C ASN A 185 -10.18 -1.04 18.39
N LYS A 186 -9.08 -1.73 18.70
CA LYS A 186 -9.03 -3.20 18.76
C LYS A 186 -10.18 -3.82 19.57
N HIS A 187 -10.52 -3.24 20.73
CA HIS A 187 -11.63 -3.73 21.55
C HIS A 187 -13.00 -3.51 20.91
N VAL A 188 -13.18 -2.40 20.20
CA VAL A 188 -14.42 -2.12 19.45
C VAL A 188 -14.57 -3.11 18.30
N GLN A 189 -13.48 -3.36 17.56
CA GLN A 189 -13.46 -4.32 16.46
C GLN A 189 -13.78 -5.74 16.94
N GLU A 190 -13.13 -6.22 18.01
CA GLU A 190 -13.37 -7.56 18.57
C GLU A 190 -14.83 -7.77 18.98
N ARG A 191 -15.42 -6.82 19.72
CA ARG A 191 -16.81 -6.93 20.19
C ARG A 191 -17.84 -6.75 19.07
N LEU A 192 -17.54 -5.89 18.09
CA LEU A 192 -18.39 -5.74 16.91
C LEU A 192 -18.41 -7.01 16.06
N ASN A 193 -17.25 -7.65 15.86
CA ASN A 193 -17.16 -8.93 15.16
C ASN A 193 -17.91 -10.05 15.89
N GLN A 194 -17.81 -10.11 17.23
CA GLN A 194 -18.60 -11.04 18.04
C GLN A 194 -20.10 -10.81 17.88
N TRP A 195 -20.54 -9.54 17.89
CA TRP A 195 -21.94 -9.20 17.67
C TRP A 195 -22.42 -9.60 16.27
N ALA A 196 -21.64 -9.32 15.22
CA ALA A 196 -21.96 -9.69 13.85
C ALA A 196 -22.15 -11.21 13.71
N GLN A 197 -21.29 -12.00 14.35
CA GLN A 197 -21.44 -13.47 14.39
C GLN A 197 -22.71 -13.92 15.10
N LEU A 198 -23.13 -13.23 16.17
CA LEU A 198 -24.37 -13.56 16.88
C LEU A 198 -25.61 -13.24 16.05
N VAL A 199 -25.63 -12.09 15.36
CA VAL A 199 -26.76 -11.69 14.49
C VAL A 199 -26.90 -12.65 13.31
N SER A 200 -25.78 -13.01 12.66
CA SER A 200 -25.79 -13.96 11.53
C SER A 200 -26.27 -15.38 11.88
N LYS A 201 -26.20 -15.78 13.17
CA LYS A 201 -26.72 -17.07 13.65
C LYS A 201 -28.22 -17.06 13.96
N VAL A 202 -28.84 -15.89 14.04
CA VAL A 202 -30.27 -15.71 14.37
C VAL A 202 -31.14 -15.61 13.12
N GLU A 203 -30.52 -15.39 11.94
CA GLU A 203 -31.20 -15.33 10.64
C GLU A 203 -31.27 -16.69 9.89
N ILE A 204 -30.98 -17.81 10.55
CA ILE A 204 -31.13 -19.19 10.03
C ILE A 204 -32.27 -19.90 10.78
#